data_AF-X1MIT5-F1
#
_entry.id   AF-X1MIT5-F1
#
_cell.length_a   1.000
_cell.length_b   1.000
_cell.length_c   1.000
_cell.angle_alpha   90.00
_cell.angle_beta   90.00
_cell.angle_gamma   90.00
#
_symmetry.space_group_name_H-M   'P 1'
#
loop_
_entity.id
_entity.type
_entity.pdbx_description
1 polymer ?
#
loop_
_entity_poly.entity_id
_entity_poly.type
_entity_poly.pdbx_seq_one_letter_code
_entity_poly.pdbx_strand_id
1 'polypeptide(L)'
;DRIKYPLKRVDFDPDGDRHPETRGKSGYQKISWDEALDIVAGEMKRIRNTYGPSAILAMTSSHHNWGNVGYKLSTFMRFFNVLGFTSVFDNPDSWEGFHWGAVHTYGFYWNLGAPEQYDLLEDALKNTELMIYWSNDPDSTRGTYCGQESAIWRLWLRELGKKQIFIDPYCNYTAAIMADKWIAPRVGTDAAMALAIAYVWIIEDTYDHNYVATRTVGFDQFRKYVIGEDDGVPKTPKWAEEITGVSARTITALAREWASKRTMLSCGNRGGFGGAMRQAYGHEWARLMVLLQAMQGLGKPGVGMWGATMGGPYYSE
;
A
#
# COMPACT_ATOMS: atom_id res chain seq x y z
N ASP A 1 -9.17 27.28 10.96
CA ASP A 1 -9.66 27.74 9.63
C ASP A 1 -10.99 27.11 9.18
N ARG A 2 -12.02 27.08 10.04
CA ARG A 2 -13.34 26.58 9.64
C ARG A 2 -14.04 27.61 8.74
N ILE A 3 -14.51 27.18 7.56
CA ILE A 3 -15.40 28.01 6.73
C ILE A 3 -16.74 28.16 7.44
N LYS A 4 -17.10 29.40 7.79
CA LYS A 4 -18.28 29.72 8.63
C LYS A 4 -19.55 30.01 7.83
N TYR A 5 -19.40 30.47 6.59
CA TYR A 5 -20.50 30.90 5.72
C TYR A 5 -20.08 30.79 4.25
N PRO A 6 -21.03 30.83 3.30
CA PRO A 6 -20.73 30.94 1.88
C PRO A 6 -19.88 32.17 1.56
N LEU A 7 -18.90 31.98 0.67
CA LEU A 7 -17.93 32.98 0.26
C LEU A 7 -17.91 33.08 -1.26
N LYS A 8 -17.82 34.30 -1.77
CA LYS A 8 -17.60 34.60 -3.19
C LYS A 8 -16.30 35.37 -3.34
N ARG A 9 -15.50 35.05 -4.35
CA ARG A 9 -14.30 35.83 -4.66
C ARG A 9 -14.70 37.24 -5.12
N VAL A 10 -14.06 38.28 -4.59
CA VAL A 10 -14.51 39.69 -4.73
C VAL A 10 -14.60 40.18 -6.17
N ASP A 11 -13.76 39.64 -7.04
CA ASP A 11 -13.61 39.98 -8.46
C ASP A 11 -14.08 38.82 -9.37
N PHE A 12 -15.03 38.00 -8.90
CA PHE A 12 -15.72 37.04 -9.76
C PHE A 12 -17.12 37.55 -10.12
N ASP A 13 -17.36 37.82 -11.40
CA ASP A 13 -18.68 38.12 -11.94
C ASP A 13 -19.13 37.01 -12.92
N PRO A 14 -20.19 36.24 -12.61
CA PRO A 14 -20.68 35.19 -13.52
C PRO A 14 -21.21 35.75 -14.85
N ASP A 15 -21.72 36.98 -14.87
CA ASP A 15 -22.32 37.63 -16.04
C ASP A 15 -21.37 38.64 -16.72
N GLY A 16 -20.18 38.83 -16.14
CA GLY A 16 -19.15 39.77 -16.60
C GLY A 16 -17.77 39.13 -16.70
N ASP A 17 -16.75 39.87 -16.29
CA ASP A 17 -15.39 39.34 -16.25
C ASP A 17 -15.22 38.40 -15.04
N ARG A 18 -14.68 37.22 -15.31
CA ARG A 18 -14.52 36.15 -14.33
C ARG A 18 -13.14 36.15 -13.70
N HIS A 19 -12.17 36.88 -14.24
CA HIS A 19 -10.80 37.03 -13.71
C HIS A 19 -10.16 35.70 -13.24
N PRO A 20 -9.97 34.69 -14.10
CA PRO A 20 -9.34 33.44 -13.69
C PRO A 20 -7.88 33.59 -13.19
N GLU A 21 -7.14 34.58 -13.69
CA GLU A 21 -5.74 34.89 -13.39
C GLU A 21 -5.47 35.40 -11.96
N THR A 22 -6.54 35.81 -11.26
CA THR A 22 -6.49 36.29 -9.87
C THR A 22 -6.91 35.23 -8.84
N ARG A 23 -7.25 34.01 -9.28
CA ARG A 23 -7.50 32.87 -8.38
C ARG A 23 -6.26 32.58 -7.53
N GLY A 24 -6.43 32.47 -6.22
CA GLY A 24 -5.35 32.32 -5.25
C GLY A 24 -4.68 33.63 -4.81
N LYS A 25 -5.12 34.79 -5.34
CA LYS A 25 -4.60 36.13 -5.00
C LYS A 25 -5.68 37.03 -4.40
N SER A 26 -6.85 37.11 -5.04
CA SER A 26 -7.95 37.97 -4.60
C SER A 26 -8.65 37.45 -3.33
N GLY A 27 -9.21 38.38 -2.55
CA GLY A 27 -9.95 38.07 -1.34
C GLY A 27 -11.36 37.51 -1.59
N TYR A 28 -12.08 37.26 -0.49
CA TYR A 28 -13.44 36.76 -0.51
C TYR A 28 -14.37 37.67 0.27
N GLN A 29 -15.61 37.77 -0.20
CA GLN A 29 -16.71 38.41 0.51
C GLN A 29 -17.75 37.37 0.95
N LYS A 30 -18.42 37.63 2.07
CA LYS A 30 -19.56 36.84 2.53
C LYS A 30 -20.74 37.06 1.59
N ILE A 31 -21.44 35.97 1.27
CA ILE A 31 -22.72 35.99 0.55
C ILE A 31 -23.75 35.11 1.28
N SER A 32 -25.02 35.22 0.89
CA SER A 32 -26.07 34.34 1.44
C SER A 32 -25.99 32.93 0.85
N TRP A 33 -26.71 31.98 1.46
CA TRP A 33 -26.85 30.65 0.88
C TRP A 33 -27.63 30.68 -0.44
N ASP A 34 -28.70 31.46 -0.51
CA ASP A 34 -29.52 31.58 -1.72
C ASP A 34 -28.68 32.12 -2.89
N GLU A 35 -27.91 33.19 -2.66
CA GLU A 35 -27.02 33.75 -3.68
C GLU A 35 -25.96 32.73 -4.14
N ALA A 36 -25.35 31.98 -3.21
CA ALA A 36 -24.36 30.97 -3.55
C ALA A 36 -24.96 29.83 -4.39
N LEU A 37 -26.14 29.35 -4.00
CA LEU A 37 -26.84 28.27 -4.68
C LEU A 37 -27.31 28.72 -6.07
N ASP A 38 -27.83 29.94 -6.21
CA ASP A 38 -28.28 30.48 -7.49
C ASP A 38 -27.12 30.63 -8.48
N ILE A 39 -25.97 31.16 -8.04
CA ILE A 39 -24.78 31.29 -8.89
C ILE A 39 -24.31 29.90 -9.37
N VAL A 40 -24.17 28.94 -8.45
CA VAL A 40 -23.67 27.59 -8.79
C VAL A 40 -24.66 26.83 -9.67
N ALA A 41 -25.95 26.84 -9.32
CA ALA A 41 -26.98 26.15 -10.09
C ALA A 41 -27.18 26.78 -11.48
N GLY A 42 -27.11 28.11 -11.57
CA GLY A 42 -27.15 28.85 -12.83
C GLY A 42 -26.01 28.43 -13.77
N GLU A 43 -24.78 28.39 -13.26
CA GLU A 43 -23.61 27.95 -14.02
C GLU A 43 -23.68 26.48 -14.43
N MET A 44 -24.11 25.59 -13.54
CA MET A 44 -24.31 24.17 -13.87
C MET A 44 -25.33 23.99 -14.99
N LYS A 45 -26.48 24.70 -14.94
CA LYS A 45 -27.50 24.66 -15.99
C LYS A 45 -26.97 25.22 -17.31
N ARG A 46 -26.30 26.37 -17.27
CA ARG A 46 -25.71 27.01 -18.46
C ARG A 46 -24.71 26.07 -19.14
N ILE A 47 -23.72 25.56 -18.39
CA ILE A 47 -22.68 24.67 -18.91
C ILE A 47 -23.31 23.40 -19.49
N ARG A 48 -24.25 22.77 -18.76
CA ARG A 48 -24.92 21.56 -19.23
C ARG A 48 -25.71 21.79 -20.51
N ASN A 49 -26.43 22.91 -20.63
CA ASN A 49 -27.23 23.22 -21.82
C ASN A 49 -26.37 23.61 -23.03
N THR A 50 -25.22 24.25 -22.82
CA THR A 50 -24.34 24.71 -23.91
C THR A 50 -23.35 23.64 -24.36
N TYR A 51 -22.74 22.91 -23.43
CA TYR A 51 -21.60 22.01 -23.70
C TYR A 51 -21.86 20.54 -23.35
N GLY A 52 -23.00 20.25 -22.75
CA GLY A 52 -23.34 18.92 -22.25
C GLY A 52 -22.80 18.64 -20.83
N PRO A 53 -23.25 17.55 -20.20
CA PRO A 53 -22.90 17.23 -18.81
C PRO A 53 -21.41 16.95 -18.58
N SER A 54 -20.68 16.47 -19.59
CA SER A 54 -19.24 16.17 -19.48
C SER A 54 -18.36 17.42 -19.32
N ALA A 55 -18.89 18.62 -19.61
CA ALA A 55 -18.15 19.86 -19.38
C ALA A 55 -18.10 20.28 -17.90
N ILE A 56 -18.82 19.60 -17.01
CA ILE A 56 -18.76 19.81 -15.56
C ILE A 56 -17.80 18.80 -14.95
N LEU A 57 -16.65 19.27 -14.47
CA LEU A 57 -15.73 18.45 -13.68
C LEU A 57 -16.16 18.42 -12.22
N ALA A 58 -16.24 17.25 -11.61
CA ALA A 58 -16.38 17.13 -10.16
C ALA A 58 -15.48 16.03 -9.60
N MET A 59 -14.86 16.32 -8.46
CA MET A 59 -13.95 15.41 -7.77
C MET A 59 -14.10 15.51 -6.26
N THR A 60 -13.65 14.46 -5.61
CA THR A 60 -13.35 14.40 -4.18
C THR A 60 -11.91 13.92 -4.01
N SER A 61 -11.42 13.78 -2.78
CA SER A 61 -10.13 13.15 -2.51
C SER A 61 -10.32 11.69 -2.04
N SER A 62 -9.23 10.94 -1.85
CA SER A 62 -9.23 9.52 -1.46
C SER A 62 -10.06 9.27 -0.20
N HIS A 63 -10.01 10.18 0.79
CA HIS A 63 -10.69 10.04 2.08
C HIS A 63 -11.80 11.09 2.30
N HIS A 64 -12.70 10.79 3.22
CA HIS A 64 -13.84 11.64 3.59
C HIS A 64 -14.17 11.46 5.09
N ASN A 65 -14.96 12.38 5.66
CA ASN A 65 -15.51 12.21 6.99
C ASN A 65 -16.26 10.88 7.13
N TRP A 66 -16.14 10.26 8.30
CA TRP A 66 -16.79 8.99 8.59
C TRP A 66 -18.32 9.12 8.57
N GLY A 67 -18.99 8.09 8.03
CA GLY A 67 -20.44 8.01 7.92
C GLY A 67 -20.88 7.55 6.53
N ASN A 68 -21.43 6.33 6.44
CA ASN A 68 -21.70 5.65 5.17
C ASN A 68 -22.65 6.43 4.26
N VAL A 69 -23.72 7.00 4.84
CA VAL A 69 -24.72 7.76 4.07
C VAL A 69 -24.10 9.03 3.48
N GLY A 70 -23.33 9.77 4.28
CA GLY A 70 -22.68 11.02 3.86
C GLY A 70 -21.37 10.84 3.08
N TYR A 71 -20.89 9.60 2.93
CA TYR A 71 -19.61 9.32 2.30
C TYR A 71 -19.63 9.68 0.81
N LYS A 72 -18.45 9.96 0.23
CA LYS A 72 -18.31 10.36 -1.19
C LYS A 72 -18.97 9.36 -2.16
N LEU A 73 -18.87 8.07 -1.86
CA LEU A 73 -19.44 7.00 -2.68
C LEU A 73 -20.98 6.94 -2.63
N SER A 74 -21.60 7.65 -1.69
CA SER A 74 -23.06 7.73 -1.51
C SER A 74 -23.58 9.10 -1.95
N THR A 75 -23.52 10.12 -1.10
CA THR A 75 -24.19 11.41 -1.35
C THR A 75 -23.62 12.15 -2.55
N PHE A 76 -22.29 12.22 -2.68
CA PHE A 76 -21.65 12.92 -3.79
C PHE A 76 -21.96 12.23 -5.13
N MET A 77 -21.77 10.91 -5.21
CA MET A 77 -22.11 10.14 -6.42
C MET A 77 -23.60 10.24 -6.76
N ARG A 78 -24.49 10.15 -5.77
CA ARG A 78 -25.95 10.31 -5.98
C ARG A 78 -26.29 11.65 -6.63
N PHE A 79 -25.72 12.75 -6.13
CA PHE A 79 -25.99 14.09 -6.67
C PHE A 79 -25.45 14.24 -8.10
N PHE A 80 -24.15 13.94 -8.31
CA PHE A 80 -23.50 14.18 -9.58
C PHE A 80 -23.94 13.21 -10.69
N ASN A 81 -24.37 11.98 -10.36
CA ASN A 81 -24.95 11.06 -11.35
C ASN A 81 -26.30 11.56 -11.90
N VAL A 82 -27.08 12.32 -11.12
CA VAL A 82 -28.33 12.94 -11.60
C VAL A 82 -28.04 14.17 -12.48
N LEU A 83 -26.99 14.92 -12.15
CA LEU A 83 -26.58 16.11 -12.90
C LEU A 83 -25.92 15.74 -14.24
N GLY A 84 -25.12 14.68 -14.24
CA GLY A 84 -24.12 14.37 -15.26
C GLY A 84 -22.85 15.20 -15.05
N PHE A 85 -21.68 14.57 -15.15
CA PHE A 85 -20.38 15.19 -14.90
C PHE A 85 -19.24 14.34 -15.50
N THR A 86 -18.06 14.95 -15.66
CA THR A 86 -16.80 14.24 -15.83
C THR A 86 -16.21 13.96 -14.45
N SER A 87 -16.06 12.67 -14.14
CA SER A 87 -15.41 12.21 -12.92
C SER A 87 -13.89 12.22 -13.12
N VAL A 88 -13.17 12.69 -12.09
CA VAL A 88 -11.74 12.41 -11.95
C VAL A 88 -11.63 11.14 -11.11
N PHE A 89 -11.20 10.06 -11.75
CA PHE A 89 -10.98 8.80 -11.06
C PHE A 89 -9.76 8.91 -10.14
N ASP A 90 -9.94 8.47 -8.91
CA ASP A 90 -8.82 8.26 -8.00
C ASP A 90 -7.93 7.17 -8.59
N ASN A 91 -6.63 7.43 -8.70
CA ASN A 91 -5.65 6.36 -8.87
C ASN A 91 -5.70 5.41 -7.66
N PRO A 92 -5.29 4.14 -7.79
CA PRO A 92 -5.29 3.15 -6.71
C PRO A 92 -4.14 3.44 -5.75
N ASP A 93 -4.21 4.60 -5.14
CA ASP A 93 -3.09 5.30 -4.56
C ASP A 93 -2.49 4.45 -3.42
N SER A 94 -3.31 3.89 -2.54
CA SER A 94 -2.88 3.02 -1.45
C SER A 94 -2.32 1.66 -1.91
N TRP A 95 -2.45 1.33 -3.20
CA TRP A 95 -2.16 0.02 -3.77
C TRP A 95 -1.23 0.03 -4.99
N GLU A 96 -0.74 1.18 -5.47
CA GLU A 96 -0.04 1.32 -6.77
C GLU A 96 0.76 0.09 -7.22
N GLY A 97 1.90 -0.22 -6.58
CA GLY A 97 2.74 -1.35 -6.98
C GLY A 97 2.06 -2.72 -6.84
N PHE A 98 1.14 -2.90 -5.91
CA PHE A 98 0.33 -4.12 -5.84
C PHE A 98 -0.68 -4.20 -6.99
N HIS A 99 -1.42 -3.12 -7.26
CA HIS A 99 -2.43 -3.07 -8.32
C HIS A 99 -1.83 -3.18 -9.71
N TRP A 100 -0.77 -2.42 -10.00
CA TRP A 100 -0.11 -2.38 -11.32
C TRP A 100 1.01 -3.43 -11.48
N GLY A 101 1.35 -4.17 -10.42
CA GLY A 101 2.43 -5.15 -10.42
C GLY A 101 1.98 -6.50 -9.90
N ALA A 102 1.79 -6.63 -8.59
CA ALA A 102 1.49 -7.91 -7.94
C ALA A 102 0.21 -8.58 -8.47
N VAL A 103 -0.81 -7.83 -8.93
CA VAL A 103 -2.00 -8.41 -9.57
C VAL A 103 -1.65 -9.35 -10.71
N HIS A 104 -0.63 -9.00 -11.49
CA HIS A 104 -0.16 -9.81 -12.62
C HIS A 104 0.70 -11.01 -12.18
N THR A 105 1.11 -11.06 -10.91
CA THR A 105 1.83 -12.20 -10.32
C THR A 105 0.88 -13.24 -9.74
N TYR A 106 -0.21 -12.82 -9.08
CA TYR A 106 -1.06 -13.74 -8.31
C TYR A 106 -2.58 -13.46 -8.29
N GLY A 107 -3.07 -12.49 -9.07
CA GLY A 107 -4.49 -12.13 -9.10
C GLY A 107 -4.89 -11.12 -8.03
N PHE A 108 -5.91 -11.42 -7.22
CA PHE A 108 -6.51 -10.48 -6.25
C PHE A 108 -6.96 -9.13 -6.86
N TYR A 109 -7.36 -9.11 -8.14
CA TYR A 109 -7.83 -7.89 -8.81
C TYR A 109 -8.99 -7.21 -8.06
N TRP A 110 -9.90 -8.00 -7.48
CA TRP A 110 -11.04 -7.52 -6.67
C TRP A 110 -10.62 -6.78 -5.40
N ASN A 111 -9.36 -6.96 -4.96
CA ASN A 111 -8.78 -6.30 -3.79
C ASN A 111 -7.56 -5.45 -4.16
N LEU A 112 -7.51 -4.96 -5.41
CA LEU A 112 -6.42 -4.12 -5.94
C LEU A 112 -5.03 -4.73 -5.75
N GLY A 113 -4.96 -6.06 -5.82
CA GLY A 113 -3.74 -6.82 -5.64
C GLY A 113 -3.32 -7.01 -4.20
N ALA A 114 -4.12 -6.72 -3.18
CA ALA A 114 -3.79 -7.07 -1.80
C ALA A 114 -4.28 -8.51 -1.46
N PRO A 115 -3.53 -9.29 -0.67
CA PRO A 115 -3.93 -10.63 -0.27
C PRO A 115 -5.08 -10.58 0.75
N GLU A 116 -5.77 -11.71 0.89
CA GLU A 116 -6.74 -11.92 1.96
C GLU A 116 -6.04 -12.02 3.33
N GLN A 117 -6.75 -11.65 4.40
CA GLN A 117 -6.20 -11.53 5.75
C GLN A 117 -6.98 -12.34 6.81
N TYR A 118 -7.89 -13.21 6.40
CA TYR A 118 -8.80 -13.94 7.31
C TYR A 118 -8.04 -14.86 8.27
N ASP A 119 -8.40 -14.82 9.55
CA ASP A 119 -7.90 -15.69 10.63
C ASP A 119 -6.36 -15.71 10.85
N LEU A 120 -5.63 -14.77 10.24
CA LEU A 120 -4.16 -14.75 10.30
C LEU A 120 -3.59 -14.38 11.67
N LEU A 121 -4.36 -13.73 12.55
CA LEU A 121 -3.92 -13.47 13.93
C LEU A 121 -3.71 -14.79 14.68
N GLU A 122 -4.67 -15.71 14.59
CA GLU A 122 -4.60 -17.00 15.28
C GLU A 122 -3.47 -17.85 14.71
N ASP A 123 -3.37 -17.96 13.39
CA ASP A 123 -2.29 -18.68 12.73
C ASP A 123 -0.93 -18.10 13.12
N ALA A 124 -0.79 -16.78 13.14
CA ALA A 124 0.46 -16.14 13.50
C ALA A 124 0.84 -16.37 14.96
N LEU A 125 -0.12 -16.32 15.89
CA LEU A 125 0.13 -16.60 17.31
C LEU A 125 0.53 -18.06 17.54
N LYS A 126 -0.07 -19.01 16.83
CA LYS A 126 0.23 -20.45 16.99
C LYS A 126 1.48 -20.91 16.26
N ASN A 127 1.65 -20.49 15.00
CA ASN A 127 2.53 -21.18 14.07
C ASN A 127 3.75 -20.35 13.64
N THR A 128 3.66 -19.02 13.57
CA THR A 128 4.76 -18.16 13.11
C THR A 128 5.93 -18.12 14.10
N GLU A 129 7.16 -18.10 13.59
CA GLU A 129 8.38 -17.94 14.38
C GLU A 129 9.06 -16.58 14.15
N LEU A 130 8.92 -16.01 12.95
CA LEU A 130 9.52 -14.75 12.54
C LEU A 130 8.49 -13.83 11.89
N MET A 131 8.49 -12.57 12.32
CA MET A 131 7.78 -11.48 11.66
C MET A 131 8.77 -10.59 10.92
N ILE A 132 8.51 -10.31 9.64
CA ILE A 132 9.26 -9.32 8.87
C ILE A 132 8.31 -8.20 8.46
N TYR A 133 8.55 -7.00 8.96
CA TYR A 133 7.83 -5.78 8.60
C TYR A 133 8.62 -5.02 7.56
N TRP A 134 8.24 -5.16 6.29
CA TRP A 134 8.85 -4.48 5.16
C TRP A 134 7.95 -3.35 4.68
N SER A 135 8.43 -2.11 4.85
CA SER A 135 7.65 -0.89 4.55
C SER A 135 6.29 -0.86 5.27
N ASN A 136 6.28 -1.22 6.56
CA ASN A 136 5.10 -1.14 7.40
C ASN A 136 5.43 -0.51 8.76
N ASP A 137 4.58 0.43 9.18
CA ASP A 137 4.60 1.03 10.52
C ASP A 137 3.20 0.88 11.17
N PRO A 138 2.87 -0.32 11.68
CA PRO A 138 1.58 -0.62 12.25
C PRO A 138 1.07 0.39 13.29
N ASP A 139 1.94 1.01 14.07
CA ASP A 139 1.58 1.98 15.12
C ASP A 139 1.30 3.39 14.60
N SER A 140 1.74 3.72 13.38
CA SER A 140 1.42 4.99 12.73
C SER A 140 0.19 4.88 11.84
N THR A 141 0.13 3.84 11.02
CA THR A 141 -0.92 3.68 9.99
C THR A 141 -2.12 2.89 10.48
N ARG A 142 -1.95 2.08 11.54
CA ARG A 142 -3.04 1.39 12.27
C ARG A 142 -3.98 0.58 11.38
N GLY A 143 -3.47 0.02 10.29
CA GLY A 143 -4.30 -0.74 9.34
C GLY A 143 -5.40 0.06 8.64
N THR A 144 -5.44 1.39 8.75
CA THR A 144 -6.52 2.28 8.30
C THR A 144 -7.82 2.18 9.12
N TYR A 145 -8.20 3.29 9.78
CA TYR A 145 -9.45 3.47 10.55
C TYR A 145 -9.63 2.56 11.79
N CYS A 146 -8.61 1.82 12.23
CA CYS A 146 -8.72 0.85 13.33
C CYS A 146 -8.10 1.32 14.65
N GLY A 147 -7.97 2.64 14.89
CA GLY A 147 -7.55 3.17 16.19
C GLY A 147 -6.26 2.52 16.71
N GLN A 148 -6.31 1.91 17.90
CA GLN A 148 -5.17 1.20 18.52
C GLN A 148 -5.41 -0.31 18.68
N GLU A 149 -6.44 -0.87 18.05
CA GLU A 149 -6.92 -2.24 18.28
C GLU A 149 -5.81 -3.30 18.17
N SER A 150 -4.96 -3.19 17.15
CA SER A 150 -3.89 -4.16 16.87
C SER A 150 -2.58 -3.90 17.62
N ALA A 151 -2.50 -2.86 18.46
CA ALA A 151 -1.27 -2.55 19.22
C ALA A 151 -0.82 -3.73 20.09
N ILE A 152 -1.79 -4.37 20.75
CA ILE A 152 -1.54 -5.47 21.68
C ILE A 152 -1.03 -6.74 20.98
N TRP A 153 -1.38 -6.96 19.72
CA TRP A 153 -1.00 -8.19 19.00
C TRP A 153 0.52 -8.33 18.86
N ARG A 154 1.22 -7.22 18.58
CA ARG A 154 2.69 -7.23 18.49
C ARG A 154 3.36 -7.47 19.84
N LEU A 155 2.72 -7.07 20.94
CA LEU A 155 3.18 -7.40 22.29
C LEU A 155 3.02 -8.90 22.55
N TRP A 156 1.88 -9.50 22.22
CA TRP A 156 1.69 -10.95 22.34
C TRP A 156 2.71 -11.74 21.51
N LEU A 157 2.94 -11.33 20.25
CA LEU A 157 3.96 -11.96 19.41
C LEU A 157 5.35 -11.92 20.08
N ARG A 158 5.71 -10.78 20.70
CA ARG A 158 6.96 -10.60 21.45
C ARG A 158 7.02 -11.47 22.71
N GLU A 159 5.94 -11.53 23.49
CA GLU A 159 5.83 -12.36 24.70
C GLU A 159 5.95 -13.85 24.38
N LEU A 160 5.44 -14.26 23.21
CA LEU A 160 5.62 -15.61 22.67
C LEU A 160 7.01 -15.85 22.06
N GLY A 161 7.93 -14.90 22.17
CA GLY A 161 9.31 -15.01 21.69
C GLY A 161 9.46 -14.95 20.17
N LYS A 162 8.46 -14.46 19.44
CA LYS A 162 8.54 -14.32 17.98
C LYS A 162 9.33 -13.07 17.64
N LYS A 163 10.43 -13.26 16.92
CA LYS A 163 11.34 -12.18 16.53
C LYS A 163 10.66 -11.26 15.51
N GLN A 164 10.93 -9.96 15.61
CA GLN A 164 10.34 -8.93 14.77
C GLN A 164 11.45 -8.10 14.10
N ILE A 165 11.58 -8.28 12.78
CA ILE A 165 12.56 -7.57 11.94
C ILE A 165 11.83 -6.49 11.14
N PHE A 166 12.38 -5.27 11.10
CA PHE A 166 11.83 -4.15 10.36
C PHE A 166 12.79 -3.74 9.24
N ILE A 167 12.26 -3.62 8.02
CA ILE A 167 12.97 -3.18 6.82
C ILE A 167 12.28 -1.91 6.32
N ASP A 168 12.93 -0.78 6.58
CA ASP A 168 12.40 0.56 6.32
C ASP A 168 13.56 1.56 6.27
N PRO A 169 13.66 2.45 5.26
CA PRO A 169 14.68 3.50 5.24
C PRO A 169 14.66 4.40 6.50
N TYR A 170 13.51 4.53 7.14
CA TYR A 170 13.33 5.25 8.39
C TYR A 170 13.10 4.26 9.54
N CYS A 171 13.75 4.48 10.70
CA CYS A 171 13.43 3.72 11.90
C CYS A 171 12.04 4.16 12.39
N ASN A 172 11.01 3.53 11.86
CA ASN A 172 9.62 3.91 12.07
C ASN A 172 9.17 3.70 13.51
N TYR A 173 8.01 4.25 13.88
CA TYR A 173 7.61 4.34 15.28
C TYR A 173 7.40 2.97 15.92
N THR A 174 6.87 2.01 15.16
CA THR A 174 6.78 0.61 15.61
C THR A 174 8.18 0.00 15.81
N ALA A 175 9.07 0.18 14.83
CA ALA A 175 10.42 -0.39 14.87
C ALA A 175 11.22 0.14 16.08
N ALA A 176 11.11 1.42 16.39
CA ALA A 176 11.80 2.05 17.51
C ALA A 176 11.47 1.44 18.87
N ILE A 177 10.30 0.80 19.01
CA ILE A 177 9.82 0.21 20.28
C ILE A 177 9.91 -1.32 20.27
N MET A 178 9.67 -1.94 19.11
CA MET A 178 9.40 -3.38 18.99
C MET A 178 10.42 -4.16 18.16
N ALA A 179 11.31 -3.51 17.41
CA ALA A 179 12.23 -4.23 16.53
C ALA A 179 13.33 -4.96 17.32
N ASP A 180 13.50 -6.25 17.05
CA ASP A 180 14.73 -6.97 17.38
C ASP A 180 15.86 -6.59 16.43
N LYS A 181 15.50 -6.22 15.20
CA LYS A 181 16.43 -5.70 14.19
C LYS A 181 15.74 -4.71 13.26
N TRP A 182 16.36 -3.55 13.08
CA TRP A 182 16.04 -2.62 12.00
C TRP A 182 17.10 -2.69 10.89
N ILE A 183 16.65 -2.68 9.64
CA ILE A 183 17.45 -2.69 8.42
C ILE A 183 16.99 -1.52 7.55
N ALA A 184 17.93 -0.65 7.17
CA ALA A 184 17.64 0.59 6.46
C ALA A 184 18.20 0.56 5.02
N PRO A 185 17.44 0.07 4.02
CA PRO A 185 17.82 0.23 2.63
C PRO A 185 17.69 1.70 2.20
N ARG A 186 18.46 2.10 1.19
CA ARG A 186 18.22 3.37 0.47
C ARG A 186 16.84 3.35 -0.17
N VAL A 187 16.19 4.51 -0.24
CA VAL A 187 14.86 4.65 -0.85
C VAL A 187 14.88 4.16 -2.30
N GLY A 188 13.88 3.35 -2.68
CA GLY A 188 13.73 2.83 -4.04
C GLY A 188 14.66 1.67 -4.40
N THR A 189 15.32 1.04 -3.42
CA THR A 189 16.29 -0.05 -3.66
C THR A 189 15.85 -1.41 -3.12
N ASP A 190 14.66 -1.51 -2.54
CA ASP A 190 14.15 -2.72 -1.89
C ASP A 190 14.10 -3.94 -2.82
N ALA A 191 13.81 -3.73 -4.11
CA ALA A 191 13.82 -4.81 -5.11
C ALA A 191 15.19 -5.48 -5.24
N ALA A 192 16.29 -4.74 -5.13
CA ALA A 192 17.63 -5.31 -5.16
C ALA A 192 17.91 -6.18 -3.92
N MET A 193 17.48 -5.72 -2.74
CA MET A 193 17.59 -6.52 -1.52
C MET A 193 16.75 -7.80 -1.61
N ALA A 194 15.52 -7.72 -2.12
CA ALA A 194 14.66 -8.89 -2.31
C ALA A 194 15.23 -9.90 -3.31
N LEU A 195 15.79 -9.45 -4.45
CA LEU A 195 16.47 -10.32 -5.40
C LEU A 195 17.70 -11.02 -4.78
N ALA A 196 18.44 -10.32 -3.92
CA ALA A 196 19.57 -10.92 -3.22
C ALA A 196 19.19 -11.95 -2.16
N ILE A 197 18.03 -11.79 -1.51
CA ILE A 197 17.46 -12.82 -0.65
C ILE A 197 17.12 -14.07 -1.48
N ALA A 198 16.41 -13.89 -2.60
CA ALA A 198 16.09 -14.99 -3.52
C ALA A 198 17.35 -15.69 -4.04
N TYR A 199 18.40 -14.93 -4.37
CA TYR A 199 19.69 -15.48 -4.80
C TYR A 199 20.28 -16.42 -3.74
N VAL A 200 20.30 -16.01 -2.47
CA VAL A 200 20.81 -16.86 -1.38
C VAL A 200 20.00 -18.15 -1.29
N TRP A 201 18.66 -18.07 -1.36
CA TRP A 201 17.82 -19.27 -1.30
C TRP A 201 18.02 -20.22 -2.47
N ILE A 202 18.21 -19.70 -3.69
CA ILE A 202 18.47 -20.51 -4.88
C ILE A 202 19.83 -21.21 -4.79
N ILE A 203 20.87 -20.50 -4.34
CA ILE A 203 22.24 -21.03 -4.28
C ILE A 203 22.41 -22.02 -3.12
N GLU A 204 21.76 -21.76 -1.99
CA GLU A 204 21.81 -22.63 -0.81
C GLU A 204 20.73 -23.72 -0.81
N ASP A 205 19.86 -23.73 -1.83
CA ASP A 205 18.75 -24.67 -1.97
C ASP A 205 17.78 -24.67 -0.76
N THR A 206 17.46 -23.48 -0.25
CA THR A 206 16.66 -23.27 0.98
C THR A 206 15.28 -22.67 0.70
N TYR A 207 14.62 -23.16 -0.34
CA TYR A 207 13.24 -22.80 -0.71
C TYR A 207 12.36 -24.05 -0.86
N ASP A 208 11.05 -23.84 -0.87
CA ASP A 208 10.06 -24.91 -0.97
C ASP A 208 9.88 -25.38 -2.42
N HIS A 209 10.69 -26.36 -2.81
CA HIS A 209 10.64 -26.98 -4.14
C HIS A 209 9.24 -27.47 -4.52
N ASN A 210 8.50 -28.09 -3.60
CA ASN A 210 7.19 -28.64 -3.93
C ASN A 210 6.16 -27.53 -4.18
N TYR A 211 6.18 -26.46 -3.38
CA TYR A 211 5.31 -25.31 -3.64
C TYR A 211 5.67 -24.66 -4.97
N VAL A 212 6.95 -24.38 -5.20
CA VAL A 212 7.41 -23.78 -6.46
C VAL A 212 7.00 -24.63 -7.66
N ALA A 213 7.22 -25.94 -7.63
CA ALA A 213 6.89 -26.83 -8.73
C ALA A 213 5.38 -26.95 -9.00
N THR A 214 4.53 -26.83 -7.98
CA THR A 214 3.09 -27.13 -8.11
C THR A 214 2.19 -25.89 -8.10
N ARG A 215 2.67 -24.74 -7.63
CA ARG A 215 1.89 -23.51 -7.39
C ARG A 215 2.45 -22.28 -8.07
N THR A 216 3.52 -22.40 -8.85
CA THR A 216 4.10 -21.27 -9.59
C THR A 216 4.23 -21.58 -11.07
N VAL A 217 4.42 -20.54 -11.88
CA VAL A 217 4.71 -20.62 -13.31
C VAL A 217 5.88 -19.67 -13.59
N GLY A 218 6.84 -20.11 -14.41
CA GLY A 218 7.97 -19.28 -14.82
C GLY A 218 9.12 -19.15 -13.81
N PHE A 219 9.19 -20.04 -12.81
CA PHE A 219 10.26 -20.00 -11.81
C PHE A 219 11.64 -20.22 -12.42
N ASP A 220 11.78 -21.11 -13.41
CA ASP A 220 13.08 -21.36 -14.06
C ASP A 220 13.65 -20.10 -14.71
N GLN A 221 12.82 -19.30 -15.38
CA GLN A 221 13.21 -18.01 -15.96
C GLN A 221 13.59 -17.01 -14.87
N PHE A 222 12.80 -16.93 -13.80
CA PHE A 222 13.13 -16.08 -12.65
C PHE A 222 14.48 -16.49 -12.02
N ARG A 223 14.71 -17.79 -11.83
CA ARG A 223 15.96 -18.34 -11.31
C ARG A 223 17.14 -17.92 -12.16
N LYS A 224 17.06 -18.09 -13.49
CA LYS A 224 18.13 -17.72 -14.43
C LYS A 224 18.50 -16.24 -14.34
N TYR A 225 17.51 -15.36 -14.30
CA TYR A 225 17.74 -13.93 -14.09
C TYR A 225 18.39 -13.62 -12.73
N VAL A 226 17.92 -14.27 -11.65
CA VAL A 226 18.43 -14.02 -10.29
C VAL A 226 19.88 -14.47 -10.16
N ILE A 227 20.26 -15.61 -10.73
CA ILE A 227 21.65 -16.11 -10.68
C ILE A 227 22.55 -15.51 -11.77
N GLY A 228 22.00 -14.69 -12.67
CA GLY A 228 22.75 -13.99 -13.70
C GLY A 228 23.01 -14.78 -14.98
N GLU A 229 22.31 -15.90 -15.20
CA GLU A 229 22.40 -16.67 -16.46
C GLU A 229 21.81 -15.89 -17.65
N ASP A 230 20.80 -15.05 -17.42
CA ASP A 230 20.11 -14.31 -18.50
C ASP A 230 20.80 -12.98 -18.87
N ASP A 231 21.37 -12.28 -17.88
CA ASP A 231 21.91 -10.92 -18.05
C ASP A 231 23.39 -10.75 -17.67
N GLY A 232 24.04 -11.84 -17.24
CA GLY A 232 25.44 -11.83 -16.81
C GLY A 232 25.70 -11.20 -15.44
N VAL A 233 24.65 -10.81 -14.70
CA VAL A 233 24.77 -10.12 -13.39
C VAL A 233 24.10 -10.94 -12.30
N PRO A 234 24.84 -11.79 -11.56
CA PRO A 234 24.29 -12.51 -10.42
C PRO A 234 23.82 -11.52 -9.35
N LYS A 235 22.58 -11.65 -8.88
CA LYS A 235 21.95 -10.75 -7.91
C LYS A 235 22.44 -11.04 -6.48
N THR A 236 23.75 -11.07 -6.27
CA THR A 236 24.36 -11.47 -4.99
C THR A 236 24.08 -10.47 -3.86
N PRO A 237 24.24 -10.88 -2.58
CA PRO A 237 24.24 -9.95 -1.46
C PRO A 237 25.25 -8.80 -1.59
N LYS A 238 26.41 -9.03 -2.23
CA LYS A 238 27.40 -7.96 -2.45
C LYS A 238 26.94 -6.96 -3.50
N TRP A 239 26.31 -7.44 -4.57
CA TRP A 239 25.67 -6.59 -5.57
C TRP A 239 24.57 -5.73 -4.95
N ALA A 240 23.71 -6.33 -4.10
CA ALA A 240 22.66 -5.58 -3.43
C ALA A 240 23.20 -4.58 -2.40
N GLU A 241 24.33 -4.85 -1.75
CA GLU A 241 24.98 -3.91 -0.81
C GLU A 241 25.35 -2.59 -1.50
N GLU A 242 25.91 -2.66 -2.71
CA GLU A 242 26.33 -1.47 -3.46
C GLU A 242 25.14 -0.56 -3.82
N ILE A 243 23.99 -1.18 -4.13
CA ILE A 243 22.75 -0.49 -4.50
C ILE A 243 22.05 0.04 -3.24
N THR A 244 21.79 -0.85 -2.28
CA THR A 244 20.90 -0.59 -1.13
C THR A 244 21.59 0.10 0.03
N GLY A 245 22.92 -0.01 0.15
CA GLY A 245 23.68 0.37 1.33
C GLY A 245 23.55 -0.61 2.52
N VAL A 246 22.75 -1.66 2.42
CA VAL A 246 22.65 -2.71 3.46
C VAL A 246 23.78 -3.71 3.26
N SER A 247 24.58 -3.95 4.31
CA SER A 247 25.72 -4.88 4.20
C SER A 247 25.29 -6.27 3.71
N ALA A 248 26.10 -6.87 2.83
CA ALA A 248 25.90 -8.21 2.30
C ALA A 248 25.71 -9.25 3.41
N ARG A 249 26.47 -9.10 4.51
CA ARG A 249 26.33 -9.95 5.70
C ARG A 249 24.92 -9.88 6.30
N THR A 250 24.34 -8.69 6.41
CA THR A 250 22.96 -8.51 6.91
C THR A 250 21.96 -9.16 5.97
N ILE A 251 22.10 -8.97 4.66
CA ILE A 251 21.21 -9.57 3.65
C ILE A 251 21.29 -11.10 3.71
N THR A 252 22.50 -11.68 3.72
CA THR A 252 22.70 -13.13 3.84
C THR A 252 22.14 -13.67 5.14
N ALA A 253 22.37 -13.00 6.28
CA ALA A 253 21.85 -13.43 7.56
C ALA A 253 20.31 -13.42 7.60
N LEU A 254 19.69 -12.37 7.06
CA LEU A 254 18.24 -12.28 6.93
C LEU A 254 17.68 -13.40 6.04
N ALA A 255 18.29 -13.63 4.88
CA ALA A 255 17.85 -14.67 3.95
C ALA A 255 17.90 -16.06 4.61
N ARG A 256 19.01 -16.41 5.25
CA ARG A 256 19.17 -17.70 5.95
C ARG A 256 18.20 -17.84 7.12
N GLU A 257 18.04 -16.79 7.92
CA GLU A 257 17.11 -16.82 9.05
C GLU A 257 15.67 -17.01 8.58
N TRP A 258 15.24 -16.25 7.56
CA TRP A 258 13.92 -16.38 6.96
C TRP A 258 13.67 -17.79 6.42
N ALA A 259 14.57 -18.36 5.63
CA ALA A 259 14.41 -19.71 5.11
C ALA A 259 14.35 -20.79 6.21
N SER A 260 14.96 -20.54 7.37
CA SER A 260 14.95 -21.48 8.50
C SER A 260 13.71 -21.41 9.38
N LYS A 261 12.80 -20.44 9.15
CA LYS A 261 11.70 -20.11 10.05
C LYS A 261 10.37 -19.97 9.31
N ARG A 262 9.29 -20.44 9.94
CA ARG A 262 7.92 -20.09 9.47
C ARG A 262 7.71 -18.59 9.65
N THR A 263 7.62 -17.88 8.53
CA THR A 263 7.74 -16.42 8.50
C THR A 263 6.50 -15.76 7.91
N MET A 264 5.94 -14.80 8.66
CA MET A 264 4.93 -13.88 8.17
C MET A 264 5.61 -12.61 7.66
N LEU A 265 5.35 -12.28 6.39
CA LEU A 265 5.83 -11.08 5.73
C LEU A 265 4.76 -9.98 5.75
N SER A 266 4.97 -8.97 6.57
CA SER A 266 4.22 -7.72 6.53
C SER A 266 4.81 -6.80 5.45
N CYS A 267 4.27 -6.88 4.24
CA CYS A 267 4.59 -5.97 3.14
C CYS A 267 3.57 -4.82 3.09
N GLY A 268 3.77 -3.83 3.96
CA GLY A 268 2.74 -2.85 4.30
C GLY A 268 1.67 -3.40 5.25
N ASN A 269 0.64 -2.60 5.52
CA ASN A 269 -0.38 -2.88 6.54
C ASN A 269 -1.29 -4.07 6.23
N ARG A 270 -1.55 -4.36 4.94
CA ARG A 270 -2.57 -5.34 4.51
C ARG A 270 -2.06 -6.31 3.44
N GLY A 271 -0.74 -6.43 3.27
CA GLY A 271 -0.17 -6.91 2.00
C GLY A 271 -0.46 -5.91 0.88
N GLY A 272 0.00 -4.69 1.09
CA GLY A 272 -0.53 -3.46 0.50
C GLY A 272 -0.43 -2.32 1.52
N PHE A 273 -0.75 -1.08 1.14
CA PHE A 273 -0.57 0.15 1.92
C PHE A 273 0.88 0.49 2.37
N GLY A 274 1.90 -0.23 1.91
CA GLY A 274 3.30 0.09 2.18
C GLY A 274 3.81 1.22 1.29
N GLY A 275 4.59 2.15 1.87
CA GLY A 275 5.15 3.29 1.13
C GLY A 275 6.08 2.88 -0.03
N ALA A 276 6.73 1.72 0.07
CA ALA A 276 7.61 1.16 -0.94
C ALA A 276 6.93 0.91 -2.30
N MET A 277 5.60 0.78 -2.35
CA MET A 277 4.90 0.51 -3.61
C MET A 277 4.53 1.76 -4.42
N ARG A 278 4.58 2.95 -3.81
CA ARG A 278 4.10 4.22 -4.41
C ARG A 278 5.27 5.07 -4.89
N GLN A 279 6.19 4.43 -5.60
CA GLN A 279 7.45 5.01 -6.08
C GLN A 279 7.85 4.36 -7.42
N ALA A 280 8.87 4.90 -8.10
CA ALA A 280 9.18 4.57 -9.50
C ALA A 280 9.35 3.06 -9.80
N TYR A 281 9.73 2.25 -8.80
CA TYR A 281 9.91 0.80 -8.89
C TYR A 281 9.01 0.00 -7.93
N GLY A 282 7.94 0.62 -7.45
CA GLY A 282 7.07 0.03 -6.43
C GLY A 282 6.35 -1.25 -6.88
N HIS A 283 6.15 -1.41 -8.19
CA HIS A 283 5.62 -2.64 -8.78
C HIS A 283 6.60 -3.81 -8.62
N GLU A 284 7.90 -3.60 -8.79
CA GLU A 284 8.91 -4.65 -8.58
C GLU A 284 9.00 -5.05 -7.10
N TRP A 285 8.97 -4.08 -6.18
CA TRP A 285 8.89 -4.39 -4.75
C TRP A 285 7.69 -5.28 -4.44
N ALA A 286 6.48 -4.88 -4.86
CA ALA A 286 5.26 -5.63 -4.58
C ALA A 286 5.29 -7.05 -5.18
N ARG A 287 5.73 -7.18 -6.44
CA ARG A 287 5.89 -8.50 -7.09
C ARG A 287 6.85 -9.39 -6.33
N LEU A 288 7.99 -8.85 -5.90
CA LEU A 288 9.01 -9.61 -5.19
C LEU A 288 8.57 -10.04 -3.79
N MET A 289 7.73 -9.25 -3.09
CA MET A 289 7.15 -9.70 -1.81
C MET A 289 6.31 -10.97 -1.99
N VAL A 290 5.55 -11.05 -3.09
CA VAL A 290 4.77 -12.25 -3.46
C VAL A 290 5.70 -13.41 -3.84
N LEU A 291 6.69 -13.16 -4.70
CA LEU A 291 7.63 -14.19 -5.15
C LEU A 291 8.45 -14.78 -4.01
N LEU A 292 8.94 -13.97 -3.08
CA LEU A 292 9.67 -14.44 -1.91
C LEU A 292 8.80 -15.34 -1.03
N GLN A 293 7.55 -14.95 -0.77
CA GLN A 293 6.65 -15.82 0.00
C GLN A 293 6.25 -17.08 -0.77
N ALA A 294 6.12 -17.03 -2.10
CA ALA A 294 5.91 -18.22 -2.91
C ALA A 294 7.09 -19.20 -2.78
N MET A 295 8.33 -18.70 -2.80
CA MET A 295 9.53 -19.52 -2.56
C MET A 295 9.54 -20.17 -1.17
N GLN A 296 8.88 -19.59 -0.17
CA GLN A 296 8.79 -20.14 1.19
C GLN A 296 7.50 -20.93 1.46
N GLY A 297 6.65 -21.12 0.46
CA GLY A 297 5.41 -21.89 0.59
C GLY A 297 4.22 -21.09 1.15
N LEU A 298 3.91 -19.95 0.53
CA LEU A 298 2.79 -19.07 0.88
C LEU A 298 1.47 -19.83 1.11
N GLY A 299 0.91 -19.70 2.32
CA GLY A 299 -0.37 -20.29 2.73
C GLY A 299 -0.24 -21.49 3.66
N LYS A 300 0.97 -21.98 3.94
CA LYS A 300 1.22 -22.96 5.02
C LYS A 300 1.04 -22.31 6.40
N PRO A 301 0.72 -23.08 7.45
CA PRO A 301 0.63 -22.54 8.81
C PRO A 301 1.89 -21.75 9.20
N GLY A 302 1.71 -20.50 9.62
CA GLY A 302 2.80 -19.58 9.98
C GLY A 302 3.59 -18.98 8.82
N VAL A 303 3.19 -19.21 7.56
CA VAL A 303 3.82 -18.64 6.35
C VAL A 303 2.79 -17.91 5.52
N GLY A 304 2.82 -16.58 5.57
CA GLY A 304 1.81 -15.75 4.94
C GLY A 304 2.23 -14.30 4.74
N MET A 305 1.41 -13.54 4.04
CA MET A 305 1.57 -12.09 3.93
C MET A 305 0.59 -11.46 4.92
N TRP A 306 1.07 -10.94 6.05
CA TRP A 306 0.22 -10.43 7.12
C TRP A 306 0.80 -9.20 7.78
N GLY A 307 0.02 -8.11 7.83
CA GLY A 307 0.50 -6.82 8.34
C GLY A 307 0.35 -6.60 9.85
N ALA A 308 -0.15 -7.58 10.60
CA ALA A 308 -0.44 -7.50 12.04
C ALA A 308 -1.32 -6.29 12.43
N THR A 309 -2.25 -5.90 11.55
CA THR A 309 -3.22 -4.82 11.80
C THR A 309 -4.69 -5.20 11.57
N MET A 310 -4.96 -6.40 11.03
CA MET A 310 -6.28 -7.04 10.91
C MET A 310 -6.13 -8.56 10.84
N GLY A 311 -7.22 -9.29 10.60
CA GLY A 311 -7.20 -10.75 10.55
C GLY A 311 -7.44 -11.40 11.91
N GLY A 312 -8.16 -10.70 12.79
CA GLY A 312 -8.77 -11.35 13.95
C GLY A 312 -9.77 -12.44 13.51
N PRO A 313 -10.08 -13.40 14.39
CA PRO A 313 -10.94 -14.54 14.06
C PRO A 313 -12.29 -14.10 13.49
N TYR A 314 -12.70 -14.64 12.34
CA TYR A 314 -14.00 -14.35 11.71
C TYR A 314 -15.09 -15.34 12.14
N TYR A 315 -14.69 -16.57 12.49
CA TYR A 315 -15.57 -17.61 13.06
C TYR A 315 -14.92 -18.16 14.32
N SER A 316 -15.39 -17.72 15.49
CA SER A 316 -15.08 -18.40 16.76
C SER A 316 -16.13 -19.49 16.99
N GLU A 317 -15.73 -20.76 16.89
CA GLU A 317 -16.41 -21.83 17.65
C GLU A 317 -15.97 -21.81 19.11
#